data_AF-A0A2G8E8T4-F1
#
_entry.id   AF-A0A2G8E8T4-F1
#
_cell.length_a   1.000
_cell.length_b   1.000
_cell.length_c   1.000
_cell.angle_alpha   90.00
_cell.angle_beta   90.00
_cell.angle_gamma   90.00
#
_symmetry.space_group_name_H-M   'P 1'
#
loop_
_entity.id
_entity.type
_entity.pdbx_description
1 polymer ?
#
loop_
_entity_poly.entity_id
_entity_poly.type
_entity_poly.pdbx_seq_one_letter_code
_entity_poly.pdbx_strand_id
1 'polypeptide(L)'
;MMLESIVADVNILYLSGADHHDISDNVIINSGILPQNFVRDNKIVSPAGMVFHLSSGSVSDPLNKQCWRISFVSSAELCPTLVNIHRSSNLIQVYLGGQHKLLNNYSTINQIVDACQHEKYTGSDGSQFVEMIWEIH
;
A
#
# COMPACT_ATOMS: atom_id res chain seq x y z
N MET A 1 12.80 7.68 -1.19
CA MET A 1 11.68 7.05 -1.93
C MET A 1 10.37 7.41 -1.23
N MET A 2 9.30 7.71 -1.97
CA MET A 2 8.04 8.23 -1.38
C MET A 2 7.33 7.21 -0.48
N LEU A 3 7.13 5.98 -0.94
CA LEU A 3 6.39 4.97 -0.18
C LEU A 3 7.13 4.59 1.12
N GLU A 4 8.46 4.50 1.09
CA GLU A 4 9.27 4.36 2.31
C GLU A 4 9.19 5.57 3.23
N SER A 5 9.04 6.78 2.69
CA SER A 5 8.87 8.00 3.50
C SER A 5 7.51 7.96 4.20
N ILE A 6 6.43 7.61 3.48
CA ILE A 6 5.10 7.39 4.07
C ILE A 6 5.20 6.33 5.18
N VAL A 7 5.85 5.19 4.92
CA VAL A 7 6.02 4.12 5.92
C VAL A 7 6.73 4.63 7.16
N ALA A 8 7.84 5.36 7.00
CA ALA A 8 8.59 5.90 8.13
C ALA A 8 7.75 6.93 8.92
N ASP A 9 7.12 7.88 8.22
CA ASP A 9 6.31 8.94 8.83
C ASP A 9 5.09 8.37 9.57
N VAL A 10 4.38 7.41 8.95
CA VAL A 10 3.24 6.74 9.58
C VAL A 10 3.69 5.93 10.78
N ASN A 11 4.78 5.17 10.67
CA ASN A 11 5.33 4.48 11.83
C ASN A 11 5.63 5.48 12.95
N ILE A 12 6.26 6.62 12.67
CA ILE A 12 6.51 7.68 13.68
C ILE A 12 5.22 8.20 14.32
N LEU A 13 4.17 8.44 13.53
CA LEU A 13 2.88 8.92 14.06
C LEU A 13 2.24 7.91 15.04
N TYR A 14 2.38 6.63 14.75
CA TYR A 14 1.76 5.55 15.53
C TYR A 14 2.76 4.84 16.47
N LEU A 15 4.02 5.29 16.58
CA LEU A 15 5.04 4.75 17.50
C LEU A 15 4.58 4.74 18.97
N SER A 16 3.67 5.64 19.36
CA SER A 16 3.09 5.71 20.71
C SER A 16 1.74 5.01 20.86
N GLY A 17 1.11 4.58 19.77
CA GLY A 17 -0.15 3.85 19.79
C GLY A 17 0.15 2.37 19.71
N ALA A 18 0.02 1.66 20.82
CA ALA A 18 0.47 0.27 20.98
C ALA A 18 -0.05 -0.73 19.93
N ASP A 19 -1.02 -0.38 19.08
CA ASP A 19 -1.75 -1.39 18.32
C ASP A 19 -2.22 -0.97 16.91
N HIS A 20 -1.74 0.13 16.31
CA HIS A 20 -2.13 0.57 14.95
C HIS A 20 -3.66 0.55 14.66
N HIS A 21 -4.51 0.59 15.71
CA HIS A 21 -5.91 0.16 15.62
C HIS A 21 -6.81 1.10 14.83
N ASP A 22 -6.41 2.36 14.64
CA ASP A 22 -7.23 3.41 14.03
C ASP A 22 -6.51 4.16 12.90
N ILE A 23 -5.71 3.45 12.09
CA ILE A 23 -5.06 4.07 10.94
C ILE A 23 -6.12 4.51 9.93
N SER A 24 -6.07 5.81 9.63
CA SER A 24 -6.96 6.47 8.68
C SER A 24 -6.20 7.58 7.94
N ASP A 25 -6.44 7.66 6.63
CA ASP A 25 -5.98 8.76 5.77
C ASP A 25 -6.21 10.14 6.41
N ASN A 26 -7.40 10.36 6.99
CA ASN A 26 -7.77 11.65 7.58
C ASN A 26 -6.89 11.99 8.78
N VAL A 27 -6.57 11.03 9.63
CA VAL A 27 -5.70 11.26 10.81
C VAL A 27 -4.28 11.59 10.35
N ILE A 28 -3.78 10.86 9.36
CA ILE A 28 -2.42 11.04 8.83
C ILE A 28 -2.29 12.38 8.09
N ILE A 29 -3.28 12.76 7.29
CA ILE A 29 -3.31 14.04 6.60
C ILE A 29 -3.38 15.20 7.61
N ASN A 30 -4.29 15.10 8.58
CA ASN A 30 -4.52 16.18 9.55
C ASN A 30 -3.40 16.32 10.59
N SER A 31 -2.58 15.28 10.81
CA SER A 31 -1.41 15.38 11.68
C SER A 31 -0.30 16.26 11.10
N GLY A 32 -0.30 16.46 9.78
CA GLY A 32 0.73 17.23 9.07
C GLY A 32 2.08 16.52 9.00
N ILE A 33 2.15 15.22 9.33
CA ILE A 33 3.41 14.47 9.33
C ILE A 33 3.94 14.24 7.91
N LEU A 34 3.04 14.11 6.93
CA LEU A 34 3.42 13.96 5.53
C LEU A 34 3.80 15.32 4.92
N PRO A 35 4.87 15.37 4.11
CA PRO A 35 5.18 16.52 3.28
C PRO A 35 3.99 16.98 2.42
N GLN A 36 3.79 18.29 2.29
CA GLN A 36 2.65 18.87 1.57
C GLN A 36 2.58 18.44 0.09
N ASN A 37 3.70 18.07 -0.52
CA ASN A 37 3.73 17.55 -1.90
C ASN A 37 3.17 16.12 -2.02
N PHE A 38 2.89 15.43 -0.91
CA PHE A 38 2.22 14.13 -0.87
C PHE A 38 0.74 14.23 -0.49
N VAL A 39 0.22 15.44 -0.24
CA VAL A 39 -1.18 15.66 0.11
C VAL A 39 -1.83 16.55 -0.94
N ARG A 40 -2.89 16.07 -1.60
CA ARG A 40 -3.67 16.85 -2.56
C ARG A 40 -5.15 16.49 -2.45
N ASP A 41 -6.02 17.49 -2.43
CA ASP A 41 -7.48 17.31 -2.36
C ASP A 41 -7.92 16.37 -1.22
N ASN A 42 -7.26 16.49 -0.06
CA ASN A 42 -7.46 15.63 1.11
C ASN A 42 -7.24 14.13 0.83
N LYS A 43 -6.27 13.81 -0.03
CA LYS A 43 -5.81 12.46 -0.32
C LYS A 43 -4.28 12.39 -0.22
N ILE A 44 -3.77 11.21 0.08
CA ILE A 44 -2.33 10.92 0.04
C ILE A 44 -1.99 10.53 -1.40
N VAL A 45 -1.09 11.26 -2.04
CA VAL A 45 -0.85 11.16 -3.48
C VAL A 45 0.63 11.15 -3.80
N SER A 46 1.05 10.25 -4.69
CA SER A 46 2.43 10.22 -5.19
C SER A 46 2.78 11.48 -5.98
N PRO A 47 4.08 11.82 -6.11
CA PRO A 47 4.52 12.84 -7.07
C PRO A 47 4.04 12.59 -8.50
N ALA A 48 3.77 11.33 -8.85
CA ALA A 48 3.24 10.91 -10.14
C ALA A 48 1.70 10.89 -10.20
N GLY A 49 1.00 11.30 -9.13
CA GLY A 49 -0.46 11.38 -9.08
C GLY A 49 -1.20 10.12 -8.64
N MET A 50 -0.50 9.06 -8.21
CA MET A 50 -1.15 7.84 -7.71
C MET A 50 -1.72 8.09 -6.32
N VAL A 51 -2.98 7.71 -6.09
CA VAL A 51 -3.63 7.85 -4.77
C VAL A 51 -3.31 6.64 -3.91
N PHE A 52 -2.94 6.89 -2.67
CA PHE A 52 -2.75 5.88 -1.62
C PHE A 52 -3.87 5.97 -0.59
N HIS A 53 -4.23 4.81 -0.07
CA HIS A 53 -5.16 4.66 1.04
C HIS A 53 -4.50 3.85 2.15
N LEU A 54 -4.54 4.39 3.36
CA LEU A 54 -3.95 3.80 4.54
C LEU A 54 -5.06 3.36 5.50
N SER A 55 -4.96 2.12 5.97
CA SER A 55 -5.94 1.56 6.91
C SER A 55 -5.27 0.64 7.92
N SER A 56 -5.95 0.38 9.03
CA SER A 56 -5.58 -0.70 9.94
C SER A 56 -5.59 -2.05 9.20
N GLY A 57 -4.71 -2.94 9.60
CA GLY A 57 -4.61 -4.30 9.09
C GLY A 57 -4.57 -5.31 10.23
N SER A 58 -4.78 -6.58 9.90
CA SER A 58 -4.56 -7.67 10.84
C SER A 58 -3.90 -8.80 10.06
N VAL A 59 -2.69 -9.18 10.46
CA VAL A 59 -2.12 -10.43 9.96
C VAL A 59 -2.89 -11.55 10.61
N SER A 60 -3.31 -12.55 9.83
CA SER A 60 -3.78 -13.82 10.36
C SER A 60 -2.58 -14.60 10.96
N ASP A 61 -2.01 -14.10 12.04
CA ASP A 61 -0.93 -14.70 12.82
C ASP A 61 -1.51 -15.10 14.20
N PRO A 62 -1.22 -16.31 14.73
CA PRO A 62 -1.60 -16.70 16.10
C PRO A 62 -1.19 -15.72 17.20
N LEU A 63 -0.27 -14.79 16.94
CA LEU A 63 0.15 -13.75 17.87
C LEU A 63 -0.67 -12.44 17.81
N ASN A 64 -1.67 -12.33 16.92
CA ASN A 64 -2.48 -11.09 16.74
C ASN A 64 -1.61 -9.83 16.62
N LYS A 65 -0.47 -9.90 15.93
CA LYS A 65 0.35 -8.71 15.69
C LYS A 65 -0.44 -7.76 14.78
N GLN A 66 -0.74 -6.58 15.30
CA GLN A 66 -1.41 -5.53 14.56
C GLN A 66 -0.47 -5.01 13.48
N CYS A 67 -0.95 -5.02 12.23
CA CYS A 67 -0.24 -4.48 11.09
C CYS A 67 -1.07 -3.34 10.49
N TRP A 68 -0.54 -2.70 9.46
CA TRP A 68 -1.27 -1.70 8.71
C TRP A 68 -1.06 -1.84 7.22
N ARG A 69 -1.97 -1.23 6.45
CA ARG A 69 -2.06 -1.43 5.01
C ARG A 69 -1.83 -0.14 4.25
N ILE A 70 -1.15 -0.23 3.11
CA ILE A 70 -1.17 0.77 2.04
C ILE A 70 -1.83 0.13 0.82
N SER A 71 -2.96 0.69 0.38
CA SER A 71 -3.68 0.29 -0.83
C SER A 71 -3.52 1.34 -1.92
N PHE A 72 -3.23 0.91 -3.14
CA PHE A 72 -3.12 1.79 -4.31
C PHE A 72 -3.31 1.03 -5.62
N VAL A 73 -3.62 1.77 -6.68
CA VAL A 73 -3.79 1.24 -8.04
C VAL A 73 -2.66 1.75 -8.93
N SER A 74 -1.99 0.85 -9.63
CA SER A 74 -1.01 1.19 -10.67
C SER A 74 -1.48 0.70 -12.03
N SER A 75 -0.85 1.22 -13.10
CA SER A 75 -0.92 0.53 -14.39
C SER A 75 -0.27 -0.85 -14.27
N ALA A 76 -0.74 -1.79 -15.09
CA ALA A 76 -0.21 -3.14 -15.11
C ALA A 76 1.28 -3.20 -15.50
N GLU A 77 1.75 -2.26 -16.31
CA GLU A 77 3.15 -2.14 -16.72
C GLU A 77 4.05 -1.68 -15.57
N LEU A 78 3.55 -0.81 -14.68
CA LEU A 78 4.33 -0.26 -13.58
C LEU A 78 4.39 -1.17 -12.35
N CYS A 79 3.49 -2.14 -12.21
CA CYS A 79 3.41 -3.02 -11.05
C CYS A 79 4.75 -3.72 -10.74
N PRO A 80 5.44 -4.39 -11.70
CA PRO A 80 6.75 -5.01 -11.44
C PRO A 80 7.82 -4.03 -10.98
N THR A 81 7.82 -2.82 -11.56
CA THR A 81 8.80 -1.78 -11.23
C THR A 81 8.58 -1.25 -9.82
N LEU A 82 7.33 -0.98 -9.44
CA LEU A 82 6.97 -0.49 -8.10
C LEU A 82 7.36 -1.52 -7.03
N VAL A 83 7.06 -2.79 -7.26
CA VAL A 83 7.41 -3.88 -6.35
C VAL A 83 8.92 -4.05 -6.19
N ASN A 84 9.68 -3.92 -7.28
CA ASN A 84 11.15 -4.03 -7.24
C ASN A 84 11.84 -2.83 -6.58
N ILE A 85 11.29 -1.63 -6.74
CA ILE A 85 11.85 -0.41 -6.15
C ILE A 85 11.65 -0.41 -4.64
N HIS A 86 10.52 -0.94 -4.16
CA HIS A 86 10.15 -0.89 -2.76
C HIS A 86 10.39 -2.21 -2.03
N ARG A 87 11.65 -2.64 -2.01
CA ARG A 87 12.13 -3.78 -1.21
C ARG A 87 12.21 -3.43 0.28
N SER A 88 11.13 -2.94 0.87
CA SER A 88 11.14 -2.57 2.29
C SER A 88 11.26 -3.83 3.15
N SER A 89 12.15 -3.79 4.15
CA SER A 89 12.27 -4.83 5.19
C SER A 89 11.02 -4.98 6.05
N ASN A 90 10.09 -4.04 5.97
CA ASN A 90 8.87 -4.00 6.78
C ASN A 90 7.66 -4.58 6.04
N LEU A 91 7.82 -4.98 4.78
CA LEU A 91 6.76 -5.60 3.99
C LEU A 91 6.53 -7.04 4.47
N ILE A 92 5.31 -7.32 4.90
CA ILE A 92 4.88 -8.64 5.36
C ILE A 92 4.35 -9.45 4.18
N GLN A 93 3.40 -8.85 3.47
CA GLN A 93 2.68 -9.47 2.36
C GLN A 93 2.11 -8.42 1.42
N VAL A 94 2.02 -8.80 0.14
CA VAL A 94 1.29 -8.02 -0.85
C VAL A 94 0.12 -8.85 -1.33
N TYR A 95 -1.03 -8.22 -1.32
CA TYR A 95 -2.22 -8.72 -1.97
C TYR A 95 -2.37 -8.04 -3.33
N LEU A 96 -2.55 -8.85 -4.37
CA LEU A 96 -2.90 -8.37 -5.70
C LEU A 96 -4.32 -8.81 -6.04
N GLY A 97 -5.10 -7.87 -6.57
CA GLY A 97 -6.46 -8.12 -7.03
C GLY A 97 -7.32 -6.87 -6.92
N GLY A 98 -8.23 -6.71 -7.89
CA GLY A 98 -9.14 -5.58 -8.02
C GLY A 98 -10.35 -5.76 -7.12
N GLN A 99 -11.09 -4.67 -6.90
CA GLN A 99 -12.28 -4.49 -6.07
C GLN A 99 -13.33 -5.64 -5.99
N HIS A 100 -13.26 -6.69 -6.82
CA HIS A 100 -14.23 -7.78 -6.87
C HIS A 100 -13.64 -9.21 -7.01
N LYS A 101 -12.35 -9.45 -6.72
CA LYS A 101 -11.78 -10.80 -6.74
C LYS A 101 -10.99 -11.17 -5.48
N LEU A 102 -10.82 -12.46 -5.26
CA LEU A 102 -9.96 -13.03 -4.23
C LEU A 102 -8.56 -12.44 -4.36
N LEU A 103 -8.12 -11.78 -3.30
CA LEU A 103 -6.77 -11.27 -3.17
C LEU A 103 -5.82 -12.45 -2.93
N ASN A 104 -4.92 -12.70 -3.87
CA ASN A 104 -3.85 -13.67 -3.69
C ASN A 104 -2.75 -13.06 -2.83
N ASN A 105 -2.27 -13.80 -1.83
CA ASN A 105 -1.20 -13.38 -0.93
C ASN A 105 0.16 -13.82 -1.50
N TYR A 106 1.09 -12.89 -1.58
CA TYR A 106 2.47 -13.15 -1.97
C TYR A 106 3.43 -12.56 -0.94
N SER A 107 4.41 -13.38 -0.51
CA SER A 107 5.38 -13.02 0.52
C SER A 107 6.79 -12.74 -0.01
N THR A 108 7.03 -12.99 -1.30
CA THR A 108 8.34 -12.71 -1.92
C THR A 108 8.20 -11.80 -3.13
N ILE A 109 9.19 -10.92 -3.34
CA ILE A 109 9.24 -9.98 -4.46
C ILE A 109 9.06 -10.69 -5.80
N ASN A 110 9.73 -11.84 -6.00
CA ASN A 110 9.65 -12.57 -7.26
C ASN A 110 8.24 -13.09 -7.54
N GLN A 111 7.54 -13.59 -6.51
CA GLN A 111 6.15 -14.02 -6.65
C GLN A 111 5.22 -12.84 -6.95
N ILE A 112 5.42 -11.70 -6.30
CA ILE A 112 4.60 -10.50 -6.54
C ILE A 112 4.84 -9.98 -7.97
N VAL A 113 6.10 -9.92 -8.42
CA VAL A 113 6.46 -9.48 -9.78
C VAL A 113 5.86 -10.39 -10.85
N ASP A 114 5.90 -11.70 -10.64
CA ASP A 114 5.27 -12.68 -11.53
C ASP A 114 3.75 -12.49 -11.55
N ALA A 115 3.14 -12.36 -10.37
CA ALA A 115 1.71 -12.14 -10.23
C ALA A 115 1.23 -10.81 -10.87
N CYS A 116 2.02 -9.73 -10.83
CA CYS A 116 1.73 -8.49 -11.58
C CYS A 116 1.51 -8.74 -13.09
N GLN A 117 2.09 -9.80 -13.66
CA GLN A 117 1.94 -10.13 -15.08
C GLN A 117 0.57 -10.74 -15.39
N HIS A 118 -0.06 -11.35 -14.39
CA HIS A 118 -1.29 -12.15 -14.53
C HIS A 118 -2.51 -11.50 -13.87
N GLU A 119 -2.34 -10.78 -12.76
CA GLU A 119 -3.42 -10.20 -11.95
C GLU A 119 -3.85 -8.81 -12.42
N LYS A 120 -4.22 -8.70 -13.72
CA LYS A 120 -4.55 -7.43 -14.39
C LYS A 120 -6.05 -7.25 -14.61
N TYR A 121 -6.49 -6.00 -14.57
CA TYR A 121 -7.87 -5.59 -14.82
C TYR A 121 -7.93 -4.66 -16.01
N THR A 122 -8.83 -4.94 -16.96
CA THR A 122 -9.06 -4.06 -18.11
C THR A 122 -10.22 -3.13 -17.80
N GLY A 123 -9.96 -1.82 -17.77
CA GLY A 123 -10.97 -0.78 -17.64
C GLY A 123 -11.88 -0.71 -18.86
N SER A 124 -12.97 0.06 -18.75
CA SER A 124 -13.93 0.26 -19.86
C SER A 124 -13.32 0.91 -21.10
N ASP A 125 -12.17 1.59 -20.94
CA ASP A 125 -11.38 2.24 -21.98
C ASP A 125 -10.25 1.35 -22.55
N GLY A 126 -10.15 0.09 -22.09
CA GLY A 126 -9.12 -0.86 -22.52
C GLY A 126 -7.79 -0.75 -21.77
N SER A 127 -7.64 0.21 -20.86
CA SER A 127 -6.43 0.36 -20.04
C SER A 127 -6.31 -0.75 -18.99
N GLN A 128 -5.08 -1.18 -18.67
CA GLN A 128 -4.84 -2.28 -17.74
C GLN A 128 -4.24 -1.81 -16.41
N PHE A 129 -4.81 -2.27 -15.30
CA PHE A 129 -4.44 -1.88 -13.94
C PHE A 129 -4.21 -3.07 -13.01
N VAL A 130 -3.47 -2.82 -11.93
CA VAL A 130 -3.30 -3.74 -10.80
C VAL A 130 -3.56 -2.97 -9.51
N GLU A 131 -4.46 -3.48 -8.69
CA GLU A 131 -4.66 -3.00 -7.32
C GLU A 131 -3.75 -3.80 -6.38
N MET A 132 -3.05 -3.06 -5.52
CA MET A 132 -2.04 -3.56 -4.59
C MET A 132 -2.41 -3.15 -3.18
N ILE A 133 -2.38 -4.10 -2.25
CA ILE A 133 -2.48 -3.84 -0.81
C ILE A 133 -1.24 -4.38 -0.14
N TRP A 134 -0.47 -3.51 0.49
CA TRP A 134 0.78 -3.84 1.15
C TRP A 134 0.57 -3.85 2.65
N GLU A 135 0.83 -4.99 3.29
CA GLU A 135 0.82 -5.08 4.74
C GLU A 135 2.21 -4.84 5.33
N ILE A 136 2.23 -4.00 6.37
CA ILE A 136 3.42 -3.44 6.98
C ILE A 136 3.34 -3.63 8.50
N HIS A 137 4.47 -4.02 9.12
CA HIS A 137 4.63 -4.05 10.57
C HIS A 137 4.95 -2.67 11.16
#